data_AF-A0A7S4FQP5-F1
#
_entry.id   AF-A0A7S4FQP5-F1
#
_cell.length_a   1.000
_cell.length_b   1.000
_cell.length_c   1.000
_cell.angle_alpha   90.00
_cell.angle_beta   90.00
_cell.angle_gamma   90.00
#
_symmetry.space_group_name_H-M   'P 1'
#
loop_
_entity.id
_entity.type
_entity.pdbx_description
1 polymer ?
#
loop_
_entity_poly.entity_id
_entity_poly.type
_entity_poly.pdbx_seq_one_letter_code
_entity_poly.pdbx_strand_id
1 'polypeptide(L)'
;KRLTQKDTKQRIVIQAIEHGIAIYSPHTAADTASMGVNEWLIEGLGVGTTEFKPIVVKCAMPNHKLVVTGLPADAPVLEKMLSDAGATIDSCYTQQPWGVPKDSATSKVRFEAVVTDQQKTEILGAIGPLRATVDLYPL
;
A
#
# COMPACT_ATOMS: atom_id res chain seq x y z
N LYS A 1 -11.17 -2.55 39.16
CA LYS A 1 -9.79 -2.01 39.21
C LYS A 1 -9.85 -0.51 39.42
N ARG A 2 -8.96 0.09 40.22
CA ARG A 2 -8.90 1.55 40.49
C ARG A 2 -7.47 2.05 40.29
N LEU A 3 -7.31 3.26 39.75
CA LEU A 3 -6.04 3.97 39.68
C LEU A 3 -5.80 4.71 41.00
N THR A 4 -4.69 4.40 41.69
CA THR A 4 -4.32 5.00 42.99
C THR A 4 -2.82 5.31 43.00
N GLN A 5 -2.32 6.11 43.93
CA GLN A 5 -0.87 6.39 44.00
C GLN A 5 -0.06 5.31 44.78
N LYS A 6 -0.67 4.15 45.07
CA LYS A 6 -0.04 3.10 45.90
C LYS A 6 1.13 2.39 45.20
N ASP A 7 1.02 2.20 43.88
CA ASP A 7 2.02 1.49 43.07
C ASP A 7 2.77 2.47 42.16
N THR A 8 4.07 2.24 41.97
CA THR A 8 4.94 3.06 41.12
C THR A 8 4.40 3.21 39.69
N LYS A 9 3.85 2.15 39.09
CA LYS A 9 3.28 2.19 37.74
C LYS A 9 2.07 3.11 37.68
N GLN A 10 1.22 3.04 38.70
CA GLN A 10 0.04 3.89 38.79
C GLN A 10 0.41 5.35 39.04
N ARG A 11 1.45 5.61 39.86
CA ARG A 11 2.00 6.97 40.07
C ARG A 11 2.47 7.60 38.76
N ILE A 12 3.22 6.86 37.93
CA ILE A 12 3.69 7.38 36.63
C ILE A 12 2.52 7.78 35.73
N VAL A 13 1.48 6.94 35.66
CA VAL A 13 0.28 7.25 34.86
C VAL A 13 -0.47 8.47 35.41
N ILE A 14 -0.63 8.56 36.72
CA ILE A 14 -1.27 9.72 37.36
C ILE A 14 -0.48 11.00 37.09
N GLN A 15 0.84 10.96 37.21
CA GLN A 15 1.71 12.10 36.92
C GLN A 15 1.60 12.52 35.45
N ALA A 16 1.56 11.58 34.50
CA ALA A 16 1.38 11.89 33.10
C ALA A 16 0.04 12.61 32.84
N ILE A 17 -1.04 12.17 33.50
CA ILE A 17 -2.36 12.82 33.40
C ILE A 17 -2.32 14.23 33.96
N GLU A 18 -1.74 14.43 35.15
CA GLU A 18 -1.63 15.74 35.81
C GLU A 18 -0.87 16.76 34.96
N HIS A 19 0.11 16.30 34.17
CA HIS A 19 0.92 17.14 33.28
C HIS A 19 0.39 17.18 31.83
N GLY A 20 -0.74 16.53 31.54
CA GLY A 20 -1.30 16.50 30.18
C GLY A 20 -0.44 15.74 29.16
N ILE A 21 0.37 14.77 29.60
CA ILE A 21 1.26 13.98 28.75
C ILE A 21 0.52 12.74 28.26
N ALA A 22 0.37 12.63 26.93
CA ALA A 22 -0.14 11.42 26.30
C ALA A 22 0.96 10.34 26.21
N ILE A 23 0.63 9.11 26.60
CA ILE A 23 1.52 7.95 26.49
C ILE A 23 1.04 7.06 25.35
N TYR A 24 1.88 6.87 24.34
CA TYR A 24 1.66 5.94 23.24
C TYR A 24 2.74 4.86 23.28
N SER A 25 2.35 3.59 23.13
CA SER A 25 3.28 2.44 23.19
C SER A 25 3.09 1.54 21.96
N PRO A 26 3.78 1.85 20.84
CA PRO A 26 3.73 1.05 19.62
C PRO A 26 4.59 -0.21 19.76
N HIS A 27 4.21 -1.13 20.65
CA HIS A 27 5.03 -2.29 21.03
C HIS A 27 5.47 -3.12 19.81
N THR A 28 4.55 -3.89 19.22
CA THR A 28 4.87 -4.74 18.06
C THR A 28 5.02 -3.91 16.77
N ALA A 29 4.36 -2.75 16.70
CA ALA A 29 4.43 -1.89 15.52
C ALA A 29 5.86 -1.37 15.30
N ALA A 30 6.57 -0.97 16.37
CA ALA A 30 7.96 -0.53 16.30
C ALA A 30 8.93 -1.67 15.95
N ASP A 31 8.61 -2.91 16.35
CA ASP A 31 9.43 -4.08 15.98
C ASP A 31 9.33 -4.40 14.48
N THR A 32 8.16 -4.19 13.87
CA THR A 32 7.90 -4.54 12.46
C THR A 32 8.04 -3.37 11.48
N ALA A 33 8.21 -2.14 11.97
CA ALA A 33 8.35 -0.96 11.14
C ALA A 33 9.67 -0.97 10.35
N SER A 34 9.66 -0.34 9.17
CA SER A 34 10.89 0.10 8.52
C SER A 34 11.59 1.12 9.43
N MET A 35 12.91 1.01 9.54
CA MET A 35 13.74 1.74 10.49
C MET A 35 13.32 1.52 11.95
N GLY A 36 12.72 0.36 12.24
CA GLY A 36 12.28 -0.05 13.56
C GLY A 36 13.38 -0.67 14.40
N VAL A 37 12.98 -1.24 15.55
CA VAL A 37 13.92 -1.82 16.53
C VAL A 37 14.83 -2.88 15.90
N ASN A 38 14.28 -3.74 15.02
CA ASN A 38 15.05 -4.78 14.36
C ASN A 38 16.13 -4.22 13.41
N GLU A 39 15.86 -3.10 12.75
CA GLU A 39 16.82 -2.46 11.84
C GLU A 39 17.96 -1.81 12.63
N TRP A 40 17.65 -1.13 13.74
CA TRP A 40 18.65 -0.57 14.66
C TRP A 40 19.55 -1.65 15.28
N LEU A 41 18.98 -2.81 15.60
CA LEU A 41 19.78 -3.94 16.08
C LEU A 41 20.74 -4.45 15.00
N ILE A 42 20.32 -4.47 13.74
CA ILE A 42 21.17 -4.87 12.62
C ILE A 42 22.31 -3.86 12.40
N GLU A 43 22.02 -2.56 12.45
CA GLU A 43 23.05 -1.51 12.35
C GLU A 43 24.14 -1.66 13.42
N GLY A 44 23.76 -2.06 14.63
CA GLY A 44 24.69 -2.30 15.73
C GLY A 44 25.59 -3.53 15.57
N LEU A 45 25.27 -4.46 14.66
CA LEU A 45 26.05 -5.69 14.41
C LEU A 45 27.25 -5.47 13.47
N GLY A 46 27.38 -4.29 12.87
CA GLY A 46 28.56 -3.86 12.10
C GLY A 46 28.35 -3.73 10.59
N VAL A 47 29.39 -3.26 9.89
CA VAL A 47 29.40 -3.06 8.43
C VAL A 47 29.60 -4.40 7.71
N GLY A 48 28.51 -5.12 7.52
CA GLY A 48 28.51 -6.36 6.77
C GLY A 48 27.09 -6.77 6.40
N THR A 49 26.77 -6.63 5.11
CA THR A 49 25.46 -6.91 4.47
C THR A 49 24.43 -5.80 4.69
N THR A 50 24.18 -5.02 3.63
CA THR A 50 23.14 -4.00 3.53
C THR A 50 21.75 -4.59 3.25
N GLU A 51 21.63 -5.91 3.20
CA GLU A 51 20.40 -6.63 2.88
C GLU A 51 19.88 -7.37 4.11
N PHE A 52 18.69 -6.99 4.54
CA PHE A 52 17.97 -7.64 5.62
C PHE A 52 16.59 -8.09 5.13
N LYS A 53 16.22 -9.32 5.49
CA LYS A 53 14.94 -9.92 5.11
C LYS A 53 14.15 -10.26 6.38
N PRO A 54 12.85 -9.96 6.44
CA PRO A 54 12.01 -10.37 7.56
C PRO A 54 12.03 -11.90 7.74
N ILE A 55 12.24 -12.34 8.99
CA ILE A 55 12.21 -13.78 9.35
C ILE A 55 10.78 -14.31 9.26
N VAL A 56 9.80 -13.52 9.72
CA VAL A 56 8.38 -13.85 9.65
C VAL A 56 7.62 -12.62 9.17
N VAL A 57 6.94 -12.75 8.03
CA VAL A 57 6.04 -11.72 7.52
C VAL A 57 4.66 -11.94 8.15
N LYS A 58 4.29 -11.10 9.12
CA LYS A 58 2.98 -11.18 9.81
C LYS A 58 1.85 -10.50 9.06
N CYS A 59 2.15 -9.45 8.31
CA CYS A 59 1.20 -8.74 7.46
C CYS A 59 1.77 -8.75 6.04
N ALA A 60 1.44 -9.80 5.28
CA ALA A 60 1.47 -9.66 3.84
C ALA A 60 0.19 -8.89 3.49
N MET A 61 0.35 -7.67 2.99
CA MET A 61 -0.78 -6.98 2.36
C MET A 61 -1.19 -7.83 1.15
N PRO A 62 -2.44 -8.29 1.04
CA PRO A 62 -2.87 -9.03 -0.13
C PRO A 62 -2.80 -8.10 -1.33
N ASN A 63 -1.85 -8.39 -2.20
CA ASN A 63 -1.75 -7.72 -3.48
C ASN A 63 -2.91 -8.19 -4.37
N HIS A 64 -3.49 -7.27 -5.11
CA HIS A 64 -4.47 -7.58 -6.15
C HIS A 64 -3.87 -7.22 -7.49
N LYS A 65 -4.07 -8.10 -8.48
CA LYS A 65 -3.84 -7.75 -9.87
C LYS A 65 -5.06 -6.98 -10.37
N LEU A 66 -4.86 -5.69 -10.59
CA LEU A 66 -5.80 -4.77 -11.18
C LEU A 66 -5.58 -4.76 -12.70
N VAL A 67 -6.65 -4.99 -13.44
CA VAL A 67 -6.66 -4.86 -14.89
C VAL A 67 -7.64 -3.75 -15.25
N VAL A 68 -7.14 -2.65 -15.82
CA VAL A 68 -7.97 -1.55 -16.30
C VAL A 68 -7.96 -1.54 -17.82
N THR A 69 -9.14 -1.62 -18.42
CA THR A 69 -9.30 -1.57 -19.87
C THR A 69 -10.09 -0.34 -20.26
N GLY A 70 -9.53 0.51 -21.12
CA GLY A 70 -10.14 1.78 -21.55
C GLY A 70 -9.93 2.07 -23.03
N LEU A 71 -10.44 3.21 -23.48
CA LEU A 71 -10.21 3.72 -24.82
C LEU A 71 -8.79 4.30 -24.95
N PRO A 72 -8.17 4.25 -26.14
CA PRO A 72 -6.84 4.83 -26.36
C PRO A 72 -6.77 6.33 -26.05
N ALA A 73 -7.86 7.07 -26.25
CA ALA A 73 -7.95 8.49 -25.93
C ALA A 73 -7.83 8.79 -24.42
N ASP A 74 -8.27 7.86 -23.57
CA ASP A 74 -8.26 8.00 -22.11
C ASP A 74 -6.98 7.40 -21.49
N ALA A 75 -6.11 6.78 -22.29
CA ALA A 75 -4.88 6.14 -21.83
C ALA A 75 -3.98 7.06 -20.97
N PRO A 76 -3.66 8.32 -21.35
CA PRO A 76 -2.81 9.18 -20.51
C PRO A 76 -3.47 9.58 -19.19
N VAL A 77 -4.80 9.67 -19.17
CA VAL A 77 -5.55 9.97 -17.95
C VAL A 77 -5.52 8.76 -17.01
N LEU A 78 -5.74 7.56 -17.54
CA LEU A 78 -5.69 6.32 -16.77
C LEU A 78 -4.30 6.04 -16.20
N GLU A 79 -3.25 6.24 -17.00
CA GLU A 79 -1.86 6.07 -16.56
C GLU A 79 -1.53 7.05 -15.42
N LYS A 80 -1.89 8.32 -15.58
CA LYS A 80 -1.69 9.32 -14.54
C LYS A 80 -2.46 8.98 -13.27
N MET A 81 -3.71 8.54 -13.38
CA MET A 81 -4.52 8.17 -12.21
C MET A 81 -3.98 6.95 -11.47
N LEU A 82 -3.53 5.93 -12.20
CA LEU A 82 -2.88 4.75 -11.60
C LEU A 82 -1.58 5.15 -10.89
N SER A 83 -0.78 6.03 -11.52
CA SER A 83 0.44 6.55 -10.91
C SER A 83 0.17 7.42 -9.68
N ASP A 84 -0.84 8.30 -9.72
CA ASP A 84 -1.23 9.18 -8.62
C ASP A 84 -1.76 8.37 -7.42
N ALA A 85 -2.42 7.24 -7.68
CA ALA A 85 -2.87 6.28 -6.65
C ALA A 85 -1.72 5.39 -6.10
N GLY A 86 -0.50 5.55 -6.61
CA GLY A 86 0.66 4.74 -6.22
C GLY A 86 0.58 3.28 -6.66
N ALA A 87 -0.24 2.96 -7.67
CA ALA A 87 -0.29 1.62 -8.25
C ALA A 87 0.98 1.35 -9.06
N THR A 88 1.60 0.20 -8.85
CA THR A 88 2.75 -0.22 -9.66
C THR A 88 2.25 -0.83 -10.95
N ILE A 89 2.46 -0.15 -12.08
CA ILE A 89 2.09 -0.64 -13.41
C ILE A 89 3.12 -1.70 -13.84
N ASP A 90 2.64 -2.92 -14.06
CA ASP A 90 3.45 -4.07 -14.50
C ASP A 90 3.54 -4.12 -16.03
N SER A 91 2.43 -3.85 -16.73
CA SER A 91 2.42 -3.73 -18.18
C SER A 91 1.32 -2.82 -18.71
N CYS A 92 1.58 -2.21 -19.87
CA CYS A 92 0.61 -1.46 -20.66
C CYS A 92 0.71 -1.91 -22.12
N TYR A 93 -0.39 -2.37 -22.70
CA TYR A 93 -0.45 -2.75 -24.10
C TYR A 93 -1.83 -2.51 -24.70
N THR A 94 -1.86 -2.28 -26.01
CA THR A 94 -3.12 -2.18 -26.76
C THR A 94 -3.58 -3.58 -27.13
N GLN A 95 -4.75 -4.01 -26.64
CA GLN A 95 -5.41 -5.21 -27.12
C GLN A 95 -6.21 -4.90 -28.38
N GLN A 96 -6.03 -5.73 -29.40
CA GLN A 96 -6.72 -5.63 -30.67
C GLN A 96 -7.24 -7.02 -31.05
N PRO A 97 -8.48 -7.14 -31.55
CA PRO A 97 -8.96 -8.39 -32.12
C PRO A 97 -8.07 -8.79 -33.30
N TRP A 98 -7.83 -10.09 -33.44
CA TRP A 98 -7.04 -10.61 -34.54
C TRP A 98 -7.61 -10.15 -35.89
N GLY A 99 -6.74 -9.61 -36.76
CA GLY A 99 -7.13 -9.13 -38.10
C GLY A 99 -7.63 -7.68 -38.16
N VAL A 100 -7.55 -6.90 -37.08
CA VAL A 100 -7.99 -5.49 -37.07
C VAL A 100 -6.78 -4.53 -37.09
N PRO A 101 -6.78 -3.47 -37.93
CA PRO A 101 -5.71 -2.47 -37.97
C PRO A 101 -5.55 -1.70 -36.64
N LYS A 102 -4.31 -1.26 -36.37
CA LYS A 102 -3.91 -0.67 -35.08
C LYS A 102 -4.69 0.60 -34.68
N ASP A 103 -5.27 1.29 -35.66
CA ASP A 103 -5.91 2.59 -35.49
C ASP A 103 -7.44 2.53 -35.59
N SER A 104 -8.01 1.33 -35.45
CA SER A 104 -9.47 1.14 -35.47
C SER A 104 -10.12 1.59 -34.15
N ALA A 105 -11.35 2.12 -34.22
CA ALA A 105 -12.15 2.57 -33.08
C ALA A 105 -12.51 1.45 -32.07
N THR A 106 -12.18 0.20 -32.39
CA THR A 106 -12.38 -1.00 -31.56
C THR A 106 -11.15 -1.40 -30.75
N SER A 107 -10.02 -0.69 -30.92
CA SER A 107 -8.80 -0.91 -30.13
C SER A 107 -9.00 -0.47 -28.68
N LYS A 108 -8.58 -1.30 -27.72
CA LYS A 108 -8.65 -0.97 -26.29
C LYS A 108 -7.25 -0.98 -25.68
N VAL A 109 -6.97 -0.07 -24.76
CA VAL A 109 -5.72 -0.06 -23.99
C VAL A 109 -5.97 -0.80 -22.68
N ARG A 110 -5.07 -1.71 -22.35
CA ARG A 110 -5.12 -2.52 -21.13
C ARG A 110 -3.90 -2.22 -20.28
N PHE A 111 -4.16 -1.82 -19.04
CA PHE A 111 -3.17 -1.62 -17.98
C PHE A 111 -3.28 -2.76 -16.99
N GLU A 112 -2.17 -3.41 -16.69
CA GLU A 112 -2.07 -4.40 -15.62
C GLU A 112 -1.20 -3.80 -14.52
N ALA A 113 -1.74 -3.72 -13.30
CA ALA A 113 -1.08 -3.13 -12.15
C ALA A 113 -1.26 -4.01 -10.92
N VAL A 114 -0.32 -3.92 -9.98
CA VAL A 114 -0.42 -4.55 -8.67
C VAL A 114 -0.79 -3.48 -7.64
N VAL A 115 -1.88 -3.71 -6.91
CA VAL A 115 -2.45 -2.74 -5.96
C VAL A 115 -2.73 -3.38 -4.61
N THR A 116 -2.61 -2.59 -3.55
CA THR A 116 -3.05 -2.98 -2.20
C THR A 116 -4.56 -2.81 -2.03
N ASP A 117 -5.15 -3.39 -0.97
CA ASP A 117 -6.57 -3.22 -0.66
C ASP A 117 -7.00 -1.75 -0.48
N GLN A 118 -6.14 -0.93 0.11
CA GLN A 118 -6.42 0.49 0.30
C GLN A 118 -6.46 1.24 -1.04
N GLN A 119 -5.45 1.00 -1.90
CA GLN A 119 -5.36 1.60 -3.23
C GLN A 119 -6.51 1.15 -4.14
N LYS A 120 -6.96 -0.11 -4.02
CA LYS A 120 -8.13 -0.62 -4.72
C LYS A 120 -9.38 0.23 -4.45
N THR A 121 -9.66 0.58 -3.20
CA THR A 121 -10.85 1.38 -2.87
C THR A 121 -10.77 2.78 -3.47
N GLU A 122 -9.60 3.41 -3.43
CA GLU A 122 -9.35 4.73 -4.02
C GLU A 122 -9.50 4.70 -5.55
N ILE A 123 -8.91 3.71 -6.21
CA ILE A 123 -8.96 3.56 -7.67
C ILE A 123 -10.37 3.25 -8.17
N LEU A 124 -11.11 2.38 -7.48
CA LEU A 124 -12.51 2.07 -7.85
C LEU A 124 -13.42 3.30 -7.73
N GLY A 125 -13.19 4.16 -6.73
CA GLY A 125 -13.90 5.44 -6.61
C GLY A 125 -13.55 6.43 -7.73
N ALA A 126 -12.28 6.45 -8.14
CA ALA A 126 -11.79 7.37 -9.17
C ALA A 126 -12.17 6.96 -10.60
N ILE A 127 -12.35 5.66 -10.88
CA ILE A 127 -12.70 5.14 -12.21
C ILE A 127 -14.20 5.25 -12.55
N GLY A 128 -15.08 5.39 -11.55
CA GLY A 128 -16.53 5.54 -11.73
C GLY A 128 -17.00 6.49 -12.87
N PRO A 129 -16.38 7.66 -13.13
CA PRO A 129 -16.76 8.56 -14.22
C PRO A 129 -16.17 8.21 -15.60
N LEU A 130 -15.22 7.27 -15.70
CA LEU A 130 -14.55 6.91 -16.96
C LEU A 130 -15.25 5.72 -17.64
N ARG A 131 -15.21 5.67 -18.98
CA ARG A 131 -15.64 4.50 -19.77
C ARG A 131 -14.58 3.39 -19.74
N ALA A 132 -14.10 3.05 -18.55
CA ALA A 132 -13.11 2.01 -18.33
C ALA A 132 -13.73 0.85 -17.54
N THR A 133 -13.34 -0.38 -17.89
CA THR A 133 -13.70 -1.59 -17.13
C THR A 133 -12.55 -1.99 -16.24
N VAL A 134 -12.86 -2.40 -15.02
CA VAL A 134 -11.89 -2.79 -14.01
C VAL A 134 -12.14 -4.22 -13.59
N ASP A 135 -11.15 -5.08 -13.81
CA ASP A 135 -11.15 -6.45 -13.33
C ASP A 135 -10.10 -6.61 -12.22
N LEU A 136 -10.47 -7.30 -11.15
CA LEU A 136 -9.63 -7.49 -9.96
C LEU A 136 -9.45 -8.98 -9.70
N TYR A 137 -8.20 -9.40 -9.60
CA TYR A 137 -7.83 -10.78 -9.28
C TYR A 137 -6.97 -10.80 -8.01
N PRO A 138 -7.26 -11.69 -7.04
CA PRO A 138 -6.36 -11.90 -5.91
C PRO A 138 -5.03 -12.49 -6.39
N LEU A 139 -3.92 -12.05 -5.80
CA LEU A 139 -2.57 -12.61 -6.02
C LEU A 139 -2.13 -13.51 -4.86
#